data_AF-A0A8T4KDW9-F1
#
_entry.id   AF-A0A8T4KDW9-F1
#
_cell.length_a   1.000
_cell.length_b   1.000
_cell.length_c   1.000
_cell.angle_alpha   90.00
_cell.angle_beta   90.00
_cell.angle_gamma   90.00
#
_symmetry.space_group_name_H-M   'P 1'
#
loop_
_entity.id
_entity.type
_entity.pdbx_description
1 polymer ?
#
loop_
_entity_poly.entity_id
_entity_poly.type
_entity_poly.pdbx_seq_one_letter_code
_entity_poly.pdbx_strand_id
1 'polypeptide(L)'
;MAEPKGFNELVKLAAKERPAKPKSTGEIWNRFLFIVFMGGKRSEPEINFLIKMLGPLLDKEYVRKTDGEDWREAVDNAINERLARIKDEDILVMLQEFQKEIFRISASIKGGARFFEKNKMSPEFLDKILQSRESTKEFIEDLVSDEDVSNIKYTKVIIWLHSLGYADDFCPPSYQTKSFINEVYGYYQFYEDDKYFMKKVEEFSEDVKKKTKATVRDIAMAIFYYVTLKSMLPQRSPEKKKFTPETLIKFLKSKKITLKVLSERLADFEKREDLMQSLYGFLQK
;
A
#
# COMPACT_ATOMS: atom_id res chain seq x y z
N MET A 1 12.28 -9.25 23.22
CA MET A 1 11.39 -9.93 22.27
C MET A 1 12.23 -10.45 21.11
N ALA A 2 11.98 -11.66 20.60
CA ALA A 2 12.83 -12.25 19.55
C ALA A 2 12.18 -12.04 18.17
N GLU A 3 12.82 -11.21 17.34
CA GLU A 3 12.43 -11.02 15.94
C GLU A 3 12.68 -12.30 15.13
N PRO A 4 11.91 -12.58 14.06
CA PRO A 4 12.19 -13.70 13.16
C PRO A 4 13.60 -13.62 12.58
N LYS A 5 14.24 -14.78 12.40
CA LYS A 5 15.62 -14.86 11.92
C LYS A 5 15.79 -14.17 10.57
N GLY A 6 16.79 -13.28 10.46
CA GLY A 6 17.10 -12.52 9.25
C GLY A 6 16.30 -11.22 9.08
N PHE A 7 15.46 -10.84 10.05
CA PHE A 7 14.61 -9.65 9.91
C PHE A 7 15.41 -8.35 9.81
N ASN A 8 16.43 -8.17 10.65
CA ASN A 8 17.30 -6.99 10.61
C ASN A 8 18.03 -6.83 9.26
N GLU A 9 18.46 -7.93 8.63
CA GLU A 9 19.05 -7.93 7.30
C GLU A 9 18.03 -7.53 6.23
N LEU A 10 16.78 -7.98 6.35
CA LEU A 10 15.70 -7.59 5.43
C LEU A 10 15.37 -6.10 5.55
N VAL A 11 15.33 -5.58 6.78
CA VAL A 11 15.15 -4.13 7.06
C VAL A 11 16.27 -3.31 6.41
N LYS A 12 17.53 -3.76 6.52
CA LYS A 12 18.67 -3.10 5.86
C LYS A 12 18.56 -3.11 4.32
N LEU A 13 17.92 -4.13 3.73
CA LEU A 13 17.64 -4.14 2.30
C LEU A 13 16.53 -3.14 1.94
N ALA A 14 15.45 -3.11 2.73
CA ALA A 14 14.32 -2.18 2.52
C ALA A 14 14.76 -0.72 2.62
N ALA A 15 15.68 -0.40 3.54
CA ALA A 15 16.21 0.95 3.74
C ALA A 15 16.95 1.52 2.51
N LYS A 16 17.37 0.67 1.56
CA LYS A 16 18.01 1.11 0.30
C LYS A 16 17.02 1.66 -0.72
N GLU A 17 15.73 1.38 -0.56
CA GLU A 17 14.69 1.73 -1.53
C GLU A 17 13.77 2.79 -0.96
N ARG A 18 14.24 4.04 -0.97
CA ARG A 18 13.44 5.20 -0.57
C ARG A 18 12.82 5.86 -1.79
N PRO A 19 11.52 6.16 -1.77
CA PRO A 19 10.89 6.89 -2.85
C PRO A 19 11.40 8.33 -2.90
N ALA A 20 11.51 8.86 -4.11
CA ALA A 20 11.80 10.27 -4.30
C ALA A 20 10.60 11.13 -3.90
N LYS A 21 10.88 12.30 -3.32
CA LYS A 21 9.88 13.34 -3.08
C LYS A 21 9.20 13.74 -4.39
N PRO A 22 7.89 14.06 -4.35
CA PRO A 22 7.15 14.46 -5.54
C PRO A 22 7.67 15.78 -6.10
N LYS A 23 7.67 15.92 -7.42
CA LYS A 23 8.07 17.16 -8.11
C LYS A 23 6.89 18.04 -8.53
N SER A 24 5.67 17.54 -8.42
CA SER A 24 4.47 18.26 -8.85
C SER A 24 3.22 17.82 -8.08
N THR A 25 2.21 18.67 -8.04
CA THR A 25 0.88 18.31 -7.52
C THR A 25 0.25 17.14 -8.27
N GLY A 26 0.53 16.99 -9.57
CA GLY A 26 0.07 15.86 -10.36
C GLY A 26 0.63 14.53 -9.84
N GLU A 27 1.92 14.48 -9.49
CA GLU A 27 2.51 13.28 -8.86
C GLU A 27 1.87 12.97 -7.50
N ILE A 28 1.62 13.99 -6.67
CA ILE A 28 0.95 13.83 -5.37
C ILE A 28 -0.46 13.24 -5.56
N TRP A 29 -1.20 13.77 -6.52
CA TRP A 29 -2.55 13.33 -6.86
C TRP A 29 -2.56 11.89 -7.40
N ASN A 30 -1.66 11.56 -8.33
CA ASN A 30 -1.59 10.22 -8.90
C ASN A 30 -1.31 9.15 -7.83
N ARG A 31 -0.45 9.45 -6.85
CA ARG A 31 -0.21 8.54 -5.73
C ARG A 31 -1.37 8.49 -4.74
N PHE A 32 -2.13 9.58 -4.61
CA PHE A 32 -3.37 9.59 -3.83
C PHE A 32 -4.44 8.70 -4.47
N LEU A 33 -4.61 8.79 -5.80
CA LEU A 33 -5.55 7.92 -6.52
C LEU A 33 -5.28 6.44 -6.24
N PHE A 34 -4.01 6.02 -6.24
CA PHE A 34 -3.64 4.64 -5.91
C PHE A 34 -4.25 4.16 -4.59
N ILE A 35 -4.15 4.94 -3.51
CA ILE A 35 -4.74 4.56 -2.21
C ILE A 35 -6.28 4.64 -2.17
N VAL A 36 -6.89 5.43 -3.05
CA VAL A 36 -8.35 5.45 -3.18
C VAL A 36 -8.85 4.12 -3.76
N PHE A 37 -8.18 3.62 -4.80
CA PHE A 37 -8.50 2.34 -5.44
C PHE A 37 -8.10 1.12 -4.60
N MET A 38 -7.16 1.26 -3.65
CA MET A 38 -6.89 0.24 -2.65
C MET A 38 -8.18 -0.07 -1.84
N GLY A 39 -8.67 -1.30 -1.88
CA GLY A 39 -9.89 -1.67 -1.15
C GLY A 39 -10.41 -3.03 -1.55
N GLY A 40 -11.18 -3.66 -0.66
CA GLY A 40 -11.72 -4.99 -0.89
C GLY A 40 -10.63 -6.04 -1.09
N LYS A 41 -10.82 -6.92 -2.06
CA LYS A 41 -9.85 -7.96 -2.46
C LYS A 41 -8.91 -7.51 -3.58
N ARG A 42 -8.93 -6.23 -3.99
CA ARG A 42 -8.12 -5.74 -5.11
C ARG A 42 -6.63 -5.81 -4.80
N SER A 43 -5.93 -6.48 -5.69
CA SER A 43 -4.49 -6.53 -5.81
C SER A 43 -3.96 -5.29 -6.54
N GLU A 44 -2.66 -5.03 -6.37
CA GLU A 44 -1.97 -3.92 -7.04
C GLU A 44 -2.06 -3.96 -8.58
N PRO A 45 -1.96 -5.11 -9.28
CA PRO A 45 -2.24 -5.19 -10.71
C PRO A 45 -3.61 -4.64 -11.11
N GLU A 46 -4.66 -4.96 -10.34
CA GLU A 46 -6.03 -4.51 -10.63
C GLU A 46 -6.16 -3.00 -10.46
N ILE A 47 -5.54 -2.44 -9.43
CA ILE A 47 -5.51 -0.99 -9.19
C ILE A 47 -4.81 -0.28 -10.36
N ASN A 48 -3.64 -0.77 -10.77
CA ASN A 48 -2.90 -0.20 -11.89
C ASN A 48 -3.68 -0.27 -13.20
N PHE A 49 -4.39 -1.38 -13.43
CA PHE A 49 -5.30 -1.53 -14.56
C PHE A 49 -6.41 -0.47 -14.53
N LEU A 50 -7.10 -0.30 -13.40
CA LEU A 50 -8.19 0.68 -13.25
C LEU A 50 -7.70 2.11 -13.46
N ILE A 51 -6.57 2.49 -12.86
CA ILE A 51 -5.99 3.83 -13.03
C ILE A 51 -5.67 4.11 -14.49
N LYS A 52 -5.05 3.14 -15.19
CA LYS A 52 -4.71 3.26 -16.61
C LYS A 52 -5.96 3.34 -17.49
N MET A 53 -6.96 2.53 -17.20
CA MET A 53 -8.22 2.48 -17.95
C MET A 53 -9.00 3.80 -17.83
N LEU A 54 -9.13 4.32 -16.61
CA LEU A 54 -9.92 5.52 -16.35
C LEU A 54 -9.18 6.80 -16.73
N GLY A 55 -7.84 6.81 -16.68
CA GLY A 55 -6.96 7.83 -17.26
C GLY A 55 -7.49 9.27 -17.15
N PRO A 56 -8.02 9.87 -18.24
CA PRO A 56 -8.54 11.24 -18.23
C PRO A 56 -9.64 11.51 -17.20
N LEU A 57 -10.47 10.52 -16.87
CA LEU A 57 -11.54 10.65 -15.87
C LEU A 57 -10.98 10.83 -14.45
N LEU A 58 -9.71 10.51 -14.23
CA LEU A 58 -9.03 10.68 -12.94
C LEU A 58 -8.21 11.97 -12.87
N ASP A 59 -8.16 12.76 -13.95
CA ASP A 59 -7.49 14.05 -13.90
C ASP A 59 -8.14 14.93 -12.82
N LYS A 60 -7.30 15.58 -12.00
CA LYS A 60 -7.78 16.36 -10.86
C LYS A 60 -8.72 17.48 -11.29
N GLU A 61 -8.45 18.12 -12.42
CA GLU A 61 -9.23 19.24 -12.93
C GLU A 61 -10.56 18.76 -13.51
N TYR A 62 -10.58 17.62 -14.20
CA TYR A 62 -11.80 16.94 -14.62
C TYR A 62 -12.68 16.58 -13.41
N VAL A 63 -12.11 15.84 -12.45
CA VAL A 63 -12.79 15.44 -11.20
C VAL A 63 -13.36 16.65 -10.46
N ARG A 64 -12.65 17.78 -10.44
CA ARG A 64 -13.10 19.01 -9.78
C ARG A 64 -14.32 19.61 -10.45
N LYS A 65 -14.29 19.73 -11.78
CA LYS A 65 -15.33 20.41 -12.58
C LYS A 65 -16.60 19.59 -12.77
N THR A 66 -16.46 18.28 -12.89
CA THR A 66 -17.58 17.36 -13.16
C THR A 66 -18.32 17.06 -11.86
N ASP A 67 -19.66 17.06 -11.86
CA ASP A 67 -20.40 16.65 -10.67
C ASP A 67 -20.14 15.18 -10.30
N GLY A 68 -20.41 14.80 -9.05
CA GLY A 68 -20.31 13.42 -8.62
C GLY A 68 -21.17 12.48 -9.47
N GLU A 69 -22.38 12.86 -9.87
CA GLU A 69 -23.25 12.03 -10.71
C GLU A 69 -22.69 11.83 -12.12
N ASP A 70 -22.37 12.93 -12.80
CA ASP A 70 -21.76 12.92 -14.14
C ASP A 70 -20.45 12.12 -14.18
N TRP A 71 -19.62 12.24 -13.13
CA TRP A 71 -18.38 11.48 -13.03
C TRP A 71 -18.65 9.99 -12.92
N ARG A 72 -19.65 9.59 -12.12
CA ARG A 72 -20.04 8.18 -11.96
C ARG A 72 -20.56 7.62 -13.28
N GLU A 73 -21.40 8.36 -13.99
CA GLU A 73 -21.92 7.96 -15.30
C GLU A 73 -20.80 7.80 -16.33
N ALA A 74 -19.86 8.75 -16.40
CA ALA A 74 -18.72 8.65 -17.30
C ALA A 74 -17.84 7.43 -17.01
N VAL A 75 -17.64 7.11 -15.73
CA VAL A 75 -16.89 5.92 -15.30
C VAL A 75 -17.66 4.64 -15.61
N ASP A 76 -18.97 4.60 -15.36
CA ASP A 76 -19.83 3.45 -15.67
C ASP A 76 -19.81 3.14 -17.17
N ASN A 77 -19.92 4.18 -18.01
CA ASN A 77 -19.81 4.05 -19.46
C ASN A 77 -18.44 3.48 -19.88
N ALA A 78 -17.33 3.99 -19.32
CA ALA A 78 -16.00 3.47 -19.61
C ALA A 78 -15.84 1.99 -19.20
N ILE A 79 -16.44 1.57 -18.08
CA ILE A 79 -16.46 0.17 -17.64
C ILE A 79 -17.29 -0.68 -18.60
N ASN A 80 -18.50 -0.24 -18.97
CA ASN A 80 -19.40 -0.99 -19.84
C ASN A 80 -18.77 -1.18 -21.24
N GLU A 81 -18.12 -0.16 -21.79
CA GLU A 81 -17.35 -0.27 -23.03
C GLU A 81 -16.21 -1.30 -22.92
N ARG A 82 -15.53 -1.34 -21.77
CA ARG A 82 -14.45 -2.29 -21.53
C ARG A 82 -14.99 -3.71 -21.39
N LEU A 83 -16.06 -3.90 -20.63
CA LEU A 83 -16.74 -5.18 -20.42
C LEU A 83 -17.21 -5.78 -21.75
N ALA A 84 -17.71 -4.97 -22.68
CA ALA A 84 -18.18 -5.44 -23.99
C ALA A 84 -17.06 -6.06 -24.86
N ARG A 85 -15.79 -5.82 -24.55
CA ARG A 85 -14.63 -6.22 -25.37
C ARG A 85 -13.67 -7.17 -24.64
N ILE A 86 -13.87 -7.39 -23.34
CA ILE A 86 -12.94 -8.15 -22.53
C ILE A 86 -13.20 -9.66 -22.66
N LYS A 87 -12.11 -10.43 -22.76
CA LYS A 87 -12.15 -11.90 -22.81
C LYS A 87 -11.60 -12.58 -21.56
N ASP A 88 -10.88 -11.81 -20.76
CA ASP A 88 -10.26 -12.26 -19.52
C ASP A 88 -11.32 -12.26 -18.41
N GLU A 89 -11.62 -13.44 -17.87
CA GLU A 89 -12.64 -13.64 -16.84
C GLU A 89 -12.28 -12.96 -15.52
N ASP A 90 -10.99 -12.92 -15.15
CA ASP A 90 -10.54 -12.30 -13.91
C ASP A 90 -10.73 -10.78 -13.98
N ILE A 91 -10.38 -10.17 -15.11
CA ILE A 91 -10.60 -8.73 -15.31
C ILE A 91 -12.11 -8.42 -15.41
N LEU A 92 -12.91 -9.31 -15.99
CA LEU A 92 -14.37 -9.16 -16.04
C LEU A 92 -14.97 -9.12 -14.63
N VAL A 93 -14.61 -10.08 -13.77
CA VAL A 93 -15.08 -10.13 -12.38
C VAL A 93 -14.63 -8.89 -11.62
N MET A 94 -13.35 -8.50 -11.76
CA MET A 94 -12.80 -7.31 -11.11
C MET A 94 -13.56 -6.03 -11.51
N LEU A 95 -13.88 -5.85 -12.80
CA LEU A 95 -14.64 -4.69 -13.28
C LEU A 95 -16.08 -4.68 -12.75
N GLN A 96 -16.75 -5.83 -12.70
CA GLN A 96 -18.09 -5.95 -12.11
C GLN A 96 -18.10 -5.65 -10.60
N GLU A 97 -17.07 -6.07 -9.87
CA GLU A 97 -16.90 -5.72 -8.46
C GLU A 97 -16.61 -4.23 -8.28
N PHE A 98 -15.75 -3.66 -9.13
CA PHE A 98 -15.47 -2.22 -9.14
C PHE A 98 -16.73 -1.40 -9.42
N GLN A 99 -17.59 -1.84 -10.35
CA GLN A 99 -18.83 -1.16 -10.71
C GLN A 99 -19.77 -0.98 -9.49
N LYS A 100 -19.83 -1.97 -8.60
CA LYS A 100 -20.62 -1.91 -7.35
C LYS A 100 -20.06 -0.91 -6.33
N GLU A 101 -18.80 -0.52 -6.46
CA GLU A 101 -18.11 0.40 -5.53
C GLU A 101 -17.98 1.83 -6.07
N ILE A 102 -18.38 2.10 -7.32
CA ILE A 102 -18.20 3.42 -7.97
C ILE A 102 -18.72 4.56 -7.09
N PHE A 103 -19.88 4.39 -6.44
CA PHE A 103 -20.46 5.42 -5.59
C PHE A 103 -19.52 5.83 -4.45
N ARG A 104 -18.97 4.84 -3.74
CA ARG A 104 -18.05 5.05 -2.62
C ARG A 104 -16.73 5.66 -3.11
N ILE A 105 -16.23 5.18 -4.25
CA ILE A 105 -14.97 5.63 -4.84
C ILE A 105 -15.11 7.08 -5.35
N SER A 106 -16.23 7.42 -5.97
CA SER A 106 -16.59 8.78 -6.39
C SER A 106 -16.54 9.74 -5.20
N ALA A 107 -17.14 9.36 -4.06
CA ALA A 107 -17.08 10.17 -2.85
C ALA A 107 -15.64 10.41 -2.38
N SER A 108 -14.80 9.36 -2.30
CA SER A 108 -13.37 9.48 -1.94
C SER A 108 -12.58 10.36 -2.91
N ILE A 109 -12.78 10.20 -4.22
CA ILE A 109 -12.07 10.96 -5.26
C ILE A 109 -12.48 12.44 -5.22
N LYS A 110 -13.79 12.73 -5.17
CA LYS A 110 -14.31 14.10 -5.08
C LYS A 110 -13.88 14.79 -3.80
N GLY A 111 -13.97 14.10 -2.67
CA GLY A 111 -13.48 14.62 -1.40
C GLY A 111 -11.99 14.89 -1.41
N GLY A 112 -11.20 13.97 -1.96
CA GLY A 112 -9.76 14.17 -2.16
C GLY A 112 -9.45 15.39 -3.01
N ALA A 113 -10.18 15.62 -4.11
CA ALA A 113 -9.99 16.81 -4.94
C ALA A 113 -10.29 18.10 -4.17
N ARG A 114 -11.38 18.14 -3.40
CA ARG A 114 -11.72 19.27 -2.51
C ARG A 114 -10.66 19.49 -1.43
N PHE A 115 -10.18 18.43 -0.80
CA PHE A 115 -9.11 18.49 0.19
C PHE A 115 -7.83 19.08 -0.39
N PHE A 116 -7.44 18.66 -1.60
CA PHE A 116 -6.27 19.18 -2.29
C PHE A 116 -6.41 20.68 -2.64
N GLU A 117 -7.60 21.12 -3.03
CA GLU A 117 -7.89 22.53 -3.33
C GLU A 117 -7.87 23.39 -2.06
N LYS A 118 -8.62 22.98 -1.03
CA LYS A 118 -8.70 23.65 0.28
C LYS A 118 -7.32 23.87 0.89
N ASN A 119 -6.46 22.86 0.84
CA ASN A 119 -5.12 22.90 1.41
C ASN A 119 -4.05 23.42 0.45
N LYS A 120 -4.42 23.80 -0.79
CA LYS A 120 -3.47 24.21 -1.85
C LYS A 120 -2.30 23.22 -1.99
N MET A 121 -2.63 21.94 -2.08
CA MET A 121 -1.68 20.83 -2.04
C MET A 121 -0.57 20.96 -3.09
N SER A 122 0.67 21.07 -2.63
CA SER A 122 1.88 21.16 -3.46
C SER A 122 3.05 20.46 -2.76
N PRO A 123 4.16 20.17 -3.48
CA PRO A 123 5.38 19.66 -2.85
C PRO A 123 5.88 20.56 -1.70
N GLU A 124 5.86 21.88 -1.90
CA GLU A 124 6.30 22.87 -0.91
C GLU A 124 5.39 22.89 0.32
N PHE A 125 4.08 22.74 0.11
CA PHE A 125 3.12 22.59 1.21
C PHE A 125 3.43 21.34 2.04
N LEU A 126 3.65 20.19 1.40
CA LEU A 126 3.98 18.94 2.08
C LEU A 126 5.30 19.03 2.85
N ASP A 127 6.34 19.60 2.24
CA ASP A 127 7.63 19.82 2.92
C ASP A 127 7.50 20.69 4.18
N LYS A 128 6.63 21.71 4.13
CA LYS A 128 6.38 22.59 5.27
C LYS A 128 5.57 21.90 6.37
N ILE A 129 4.49 21.21 6.00
CA ILE A 129 3.54 20.65 6.99
C ILE A 129 4.04 19.32 7.58
N LEU A 130 4.88 18.57 6.87
CA LEU A 130 5.40 17.26 7.30
C LEU A 130 6.83 17.32 7.84
N GLN A 131 7.23 18.48 8.39
CA GLN A 131 8.60 18.71 8.89
C GLN A 131 8.93 18.01 10.22
N SER A 132 7.92 17.67 11.03
CA SER A 132 8.10 16.96 12.29
C SER A 132 7.17 15.75 12.37
N ARG A 133 7.46 14.85 13.32
CA ARG A 133 6.62 13.70 13.59
C ARG A 133 5.23 14.14 14.08
N GLU A 134 5.16 15.14 14.95
CA GLU A 134 3.92 15.68 15.49
C GLU A 134 3.06 16.30 14.39
N SER A 135 3.64 17.16 13.54
CA SER A 135 2.91 17.81 12.45
C SER A 135 2.46 16.80 11.38
N THR A 136 3.26 15.76 11.14
CA THR A 136 2.88 14.65 10.27
C THR A 136 1.71 13.86 10.86
N LYS A 137 1.71 13.61 12.17
CA LYS A 137 0.60 12.94 12.86
C LYS A 137 -0.69 13.75 12.75
N GLU A 138 -0.63 15.05 13.02
CA GLU A 138 -1.77 15.95 12.89
C GLU A 138 -2.35 15.93 11.48
N PHE A 139 -1.49 16.04 10.46
CA PHE A 139 -1.91 15.94 9.07
C PHE A 139 -2.59 14.59 8.73
N ILE A 140 -2.07 13.47 9.26
CA ILE A 140 -2.70 12.15 9.10
C ILE A 140 -4.08 12.14 9.78
N GLU A 141 -4.19 12.63 11.01
CA GLU A 141 -5.43 12.65 11.78
C GLU A 141 -6.50 13.54 11.12
N ASP A 142 -6.10 14.69 10.58
CA ASP A 142 -6.96 15.59 9.82
C ASP A 142 -7.55 14.88 8.59
N LEU A 143 -6.69 14.26 7.76
CA LEU A 143 -7.17 13.58 6.56
C LEU A 143 -8.03 12.34 6.86
N VAL A 144 -7.73 11.60 7.94
CA VAL A 144 -8.52 10.42 8.35
C VAL A 144 -9.90 10.80 8.88
N SER A 145 -10.00 12.01 9.45
CA SER A 145 -11.22 12.55 10.07
C SER A 145 -12.01 13.47 9.13
N ASP A 146 -11.46 13.80 7.95
CA ASP A 146 -12.12 14.63 6.96
C ASP A 146 -13.36 13.92 6.39
N GLU A 147 -14.54 14.50 6.65
CA GLU A 147 -15.83 13.94 6.24
C GLU A 147 -16.00 13.87 4.73
N ASP A 148 -15.32 14.75 3.98
CA ASP A 148 -15.36 14.72 2.52
C ASP A 148 -14.57 13.52 1.97
N VAL A 149 -13.46 13.13 2.63
CA VAL A 149 -12.57 12.06 2.18
C VAL A 149 -13.00 10.70 2.73
N SER A 150 -14.11 10.18 2.21
CA SER A 150 -14.63 8.87 2.63
C SER A 150 -13.64 7.73 2.36
N ASN A 151 -13.69 6.66 3.17
CA ASN A 151 -12.94 5.41 2.97
C ASN A 151 -11.39 5.52 2.91
N ILE A 152 -10.82 6.63 3.40
CA ILE A 152 -9.38 6.79 3.57
C ILE A 152 -9.09 6.80 5.08
N LYS A 153 -8.38 5.78 5.55
CA LYS A 153 -8.02 5.58 6.98
C LYS A 153 -6.50 5.48 7.14
N TYR A 154 -6.01 5.36 8.37
CA TYR A 154 -4.58 5.41 8.72
C TYR A 154 -3.68 4.61 7.76
N THR A 155 -4.03 3.35 7.49
CA THR A 155 -3.26 2.50 6.56
C THR A 155 -3.04 3.16 5.20
N LYS A 156 -4.10 3.70 4.59
CA LYS A 156 -4.04 4.32 3.28
C LYS A 156 -3.26 5.62 3.30
N VAL A 157 -3.52 6.49 4.27
CA VAL A 157 -2.82 7.77 4.39
C VAL A 157 -1.32 7.56 4.58
N ILE A 158 -0.94 6.65 5.48
CA ILE A 158 0.48 6.36 5.75
C ILE A 158 1.15 5.75 4.52
N ILE A 159 0.50 4.82 3.81
CA ILE A 159 1.04 4.27 2.55
C ILE A 159 1.22 5.35 1.49
N TRP A 160 0.26 6.27 1.37
CA TRP A 160 0.36 7.40 0.45
C TRP A 160 1.53 8.31 0.81
N LEU A 161 1.68 8.71 2.07
CA LEU A 161 2.80 9.53 2.52
C LEU A 161 4.15 8.83 2.35
N HIS A 162 4.22 7.54 2.67
CA HIS A 162 5.41 6.71 2.40
C HIS A 162 5.76 6.75 0.92
N SER A 163 4.78 6.61 0.04
CA SER A 163 5.03 6.66 -1.41
C SER A 163 5.62 8.01 -1.82
N LEU A 164 5.26 9.10 -1.14
CA LEU A 164 5.79 10.44 -1.40
C LEU A 164 7.12 10.74 -0.71
N GLY A 165 7.71 9.78 0.03
CA GLY A 165 8.95 9.98 0.76
C GLY A 165 8.78 10.77 2.07
N TYR A 166 7.57 10.74 2.65
CA TYR A 166 7.25 11.32 3.95
C TYR A 166 6.78 10.25 4.94
N ALA A 167 6.54 10.66 6.19
CA ALA A 167 6.02 9.82 7.28
C ALA A 167 6.92 8.62 7.63
N ASP A 168 8.24 8.77 7.52
CA ASP A 168 9.23 7.72 7.80
C ASP A 168 9.12 7.11 9.21
N ASP A 169 8.54 7.85 10.17
CA ASP A 169 8.33 7.43 11.56
C ASP A 169 7.00 6.70 11.81
N PHE A 170 6.18 6.48 10.79
CA PHE A 170 4.88 5.83 10.92
C PHE A 170 4.86 4.44 10.28
N CYS A 171 4.00 3.58 10.82
CA CYS A 171 3.75 2.25 10.26
C CYS A 171 2.27 2.13 9.90
N PRO A 172 1.92 1.77 8.65
CA PRO A 172 0.53 1.58 8.29
C PRO A 172 -0.06 0.40 9.07
N PRO A 173 -1.23 0.54 9.72
CA PRO A 173 -1.95 -0.55 10.40
C PRO A 173 -2.61 -1.56 9.44
N SER A 174 -1.84 -2.04 8.46
CA SER A 174 -2.25 -3.05 7.49
C SER A 174 -2.42 -4.44 8.12
N TYR A 175 -3.10 -5.34 7.41
CA TYR A 175 -3.16 -6.75 7.79
C TYR A 175 -1.76 -7.36 7.96
N GLN A 176 -0.82 -7.04 7.05
CA GLN A 176 0.54 -7.57 7.06
C GLN A 176 1.27 -7.16 8.35
N THR A 177 1.24 -5.88 8.69
CA THR A 177 1.91 -5.35 9.86
C THR A 177 1.25 -5.80 11.16
N LYS A 178 -0.09 -5.79 11.24
CA LYS A 178 -0.83 -6.36 12.37
C LYS A 178 -0.52 -7.84 12.59
N SER A 179 -0.55 -8.64 11.52
CA SER A 179 -0.25 -10.07 11.58
C SER A 179 1.17 -10.34 12.07
N PHE A 180 2.16 -9.60 11.58
CA PHE A 180 3.55 -9.76 11.99
C PHE A 180 3.77 -9.41 13.45
N ILE A 181 3.25 -8.26 13.90
CA ILE A 181 3.38 -7.82 15.29
C ILE A 181 2.65 -8.79 16.23
N ASN A 182 1.45 -9.25 15.89
CA ASN A 182 0.74 -10.28 16.67
C ASN A 182 1.59 -11.56 16.80
N GLU A 183 2.27 -12.00 15.73
CA GLU A 183 3.17 -13.17 15.74
C GLU A 183 4.38 -12.95 16.67
N VAL A 184 4.98 -11.76 16.66
CA VAL A 184 6.13 -11.41 17.50
C VAL A 184 5.76 -11.28 18.99
N TYR A 185 4.62 -10.68 19.30
CA TYR A 185 4.17 -10.45 20.67
C TYR A 185 3.42 -11.65 21.26
N GLY A 186 2.96 -12.59 20.44
CA GLY A 186 2.23 -13.79 20.90
C GLY A 186 0.78 -13.53 21.31
N TYR A 187 0.19 -12.38 20.93
CA TYR A 187 -1.19 -12.01 21.26
C TYR A 187 -1.92 -11.45 20.03
N TYR A 188 -3.21 -11.77 19.87
CA TYR A 188 -4.07 -11.25 18.79
C TYR A 188 -4.94 -10.10 19.28
N GLN A 189 -4.34 -8.94 19.59
CA GLN A 189 -5.07 -7.84 20.24
C GLN A 189 -5.22 -6.58 19.38
N PHE A 190 -4.51 -6.48 18.25
CA PHE A 190 -4.34 -5.19 17.56
C PHE A 190 -5.25 -4.99 16.33
N TYR A 191 -6.34 -5.74 16.20
CA TYR A 191 -7.17 -5.65 14.98
C TYR A 191 -8.07 -4.41 14.94
N GLU A 192 -8.57 -3.95 16.09
CA GLU A 192 -9.63 -2.93 16.15
C GLU A 192 -9.15 -1.52 16.52
N ASP A 193 -8.00 -1.38 17.19
CA ASP A 193 -7.45 -0.07 17.58
C ASP A 193 -6.13 0.23 16.85
N ASP A 194 -6.24 0.99 15.76
CA ASP A 194 -5.11 1.43 14.94
C ASP A 194 -4.13 2.33 15.73
N LYS A 195 -4.61 3.17 16.64
CA LYS A 195 -3.75 4.07 17.42
C LYS A 195 -2.93 3.29 18.43
N TYR A 196 -3.56 2.35 19.12
CA TYR A 196 -2.86 1.44 20.03
C TYR A 196 -1.86 0.55 19.28
N PHE A 197 -2.24 0.03 18.11
CA PHE A 197 -1.33 -0.72 17.25
C PHE A 197 -0.08 0.09 16.87
N MET A 198 -0.26 1.33 16.40
CA MET A 198 0.87 2.18 16.00
C MET A 198 1.84 2.41 17.16
N LYS A 199 1.33 2.64 18.38
CA LYS A 199 2.17 2.75 19.59
C LYS A 199 3.00 1.47 19.84
N LYS A 200 2.41 0.29 19.62
CA LYS A 200 3.13 -0.99 19.77
C LYS A 200 4.18 -1.21 18.69
N VAL A 201 3.93 -0.77 17.47
CA VAL A 201 4.95 -0.79 16.43
C VAL A 201 6.11 0.14 16.76
N GLU A 202 5.86 1.28 17.39
CA GLU A 202 6.94 2.18 17.85
C GLU A 202 7.85 1.48 18.86
N GLU A 203 7.26 0.85 19.89
CA GLU A 203 8.01 0.05 20.88
C GLU A 203 8.87 -1.03 20.20
N PHE A 204 8.29 -1.78 19.26
CA PHE A 204 9.02 -2.78 18.48
C PHE A 204 10.13 -2.17 17.63
N SER A 205 9.86 -1.01 17.02
CA SER A 205 10.77 -0.36 16.10
C SER A 205 12.01 0.18 16.80
N GLU A 206 11.91 0.64 18.05
CA GLU A 206 13.06 1.13 18.81
C GLU A 206 14.19 0.09 18.94
N ASP A 207 13.84 -1.19 19.13
CA ASP A 207 14.83 -2.27 19.23
C ASP A 207 15.50 -2.56 17.89
N VAL A 208 14.75 -2.49 16.79
CA VAL A 208 15.24 -2.71 15.42
C VAL A 208 16.09 -1.53 14.95
N LYS A 209 15.67 -0.29 15.25
CA LYS A 209 16.37 0.96 14.91
C LYS A 209 17.77 0.98 15.49
N LYS A 210 17.95 0.56 16.76
CA LYS A 210 19.26 0.45 17.41
C LYS A 210 20.25 -0.45 16.66
N LYS A 211 19.76 -1.49 15.96
CA LYS A 211 20.59 -2.48 15.24
C LYS A 211 20.83 -2.13 13.78
N THR A 212 19.93 -1.33 13.17
CA THR A 212 19.88 -1.16 11.71
C THR A 212 20.03 0.29 11.25
N LYS A 213 19.79 1.28 12.13
CA LYS A 213 19.63 2.71 11.77
C LYS A 213 18.53 2.97 10.73
N ALA A 214 17.58 2.05 10.57
CA ALA A 214 16.48 2.16 9.62
C ALA A 214 15.32 3.00 10.20
N THR A 215 14.38 3.44 9.36
CA THR A 215 13.17 4.15 9.81
C THR A 215 12.02 3.18 10.10
N VAL A 216 10.91 3.66 10.68
CA VAL A 216 9.71 2.83 10.89
C VAL A 216 9.12 2.39 9.55
N ARG A 217 9.18 3.27 8.54
CA ARG A 217 8.81 2.96 7.16
C ARG A 217 9.63 1.79 6.60
N ASP A 218 10.94 1.77 6.81
CA ASP A 218 11.82 0.70 6.32
C ASP A 218 11.48 -0.65 6.99
N ILE A 219 11.12 -0.62 8.27
CA ILE A 219 10.63 -1.78 9.03
C ILE A 219 9.29 -2.25 8.46
N ALA A 220 8.35 -1.34 8.21
CA ALA A 220 7.04 -1.66 7.63
C ALA A 220 7.17 -2.30 6.24
N MET A 221 8.09 -1.81 5.40
CA MET A 221 8.37 -2.38 4.09
C MET A 221 8.94 -3.80 4.17
N ALA A 222 9.88 -4.05 5.10
CA ALA A 222 10.42 -5.38 5.34
C ALA A 222 9.32 -6.36 5.78
N ILE A 223 8.43 -5.92 6.68
CA ILE A 223 7.27 -6.70 7.11
C ILE A 223 6.35 -7.00 5.92
N PHE A 224 6.04 -5.99 5.10
CA PHE A 224 5.19 -6.14 3.93
C PHE A 224 5.72 -7.21 2.98
N TYR A 225 7.00 -7.15 2.58
CA TYR A 225 7.58 -8.15 1.68
C TYR A 225 7.60 -9.54 2.31
N TYR A 226 7.98 -9.67 3.58
CA TYR A 226 8.02 -10.96 4.25
C TYR A 226 6.62 -11.59 4.36
N VAL A 227 5.64 -10.84 4.86
CA VAL A 227 4.28 -11.38 5.08
C VAL A 227 3.57 -11.65 3.77
N THR A 228 3.75 -10.80 2.75
CA THR A 228 3.16 -11.01 1.42
C THR A 228 3.70 -12.27 0.76
N LEU A 229 5.00 -12.55 0.86
CA LEU A 229 5.57 -13.78 0.29
C LEU A 229 5.20 -15.01 1.12
N LYS A 230 5.13 -14.87 2.45
CA LYS A 230 4.65 -15.93 3.36
C LYS A 230 3.17 -16.27 3.09
N SER A 231 2.34 -15.28 2.75
CA SER A 231 0.91 -15.49 2.53
C SER A 231 0.62 -16.27 1.24
N MET A 232 1.48 -16.16 0.23
CA MET A 232 1.43 -16.95 -1.02
C MET A 232 1.64 -18.45 -0.80
N LEU A 233 2.25 -18.85 0.32
CA LEU A 233 2.48 -20.26 0.64
C LEU A 233 1.19 -20.92 1.18
N PRO A 234 0.96 -22.22 0.89
CA PRO A 234 -0.24 -22.91 1.37
C PRO A 234 -0.35 -22.88 2.90
N GLN A 235 -1.54 -22.60 3.42
CA GLN A 235 -1.76 -22.20 4.82
C GLN A 235 -1.23 -23.20 5.86
N ARG A 236 -1.30 -24.50 5.57
CA ARG A 236 -0.87 -25.58 6.48
C ARG A 236 0.43 -26.25 6.07
N SER A 237 1.14 -25.68 5.10
CA SER A 237 2.37 -26.26 4.57
C SER A 237 3.55 -26.16 5.57
N PRO A 238 4.40 -27.20 5.68
CA PRO A 238 5.66 -27.12 6.44
C PRO A 238 6.56 -25.96 5.97
N GLU A 239 6.55 -25.67 4.67
CA GLU A 239 7.30 -24.60 4.03
C GLU A 239 6.92 -23.24 4.62
N LYS A 240 5.61 -22.96 4.76
CA LYS A 240 5.11 -21.71 5.36
C LYS A 240 5.55 -21.55 6.81
N LYS A 241 5.56 -22.64 7.59
CA LYS A 241 6.00 -22.64 9.00
C LYS A 241 7.50 -22.38 9.13
N LYS A 242 8.31 -22.88 8.20
CA LYS A 242 9.77 -22.70 8.16
C LYS A 242 10.21 -21.43 7.43
N PHE A 243 9.28 -20.71 6.79
CA PHE A 243 9.59 -19.51 6.02
C PHE A 243 9.94 -18.36 6.97
N THR A 244 11.18 -17.89 6.87
CA THR A 244 11.71 -16.77 7.67
C THR A 244 12.23 -15.66 6.74
N PRO A 245 12.45 -14.43 7.26
CA PRO A 245 13.14 -13.39 6.49
C PRO A 245 14.50 -13.82 5.94
N GLU A 246 15.27 -14.64 6.67
CA GLU A 246 16.53 -15.20 6.16
C GLU A 246 16.31 -16.07 4.90
N THR A 247 15.29 -16.93 4.93
CA THR A 247 14.90 -17.76 3.77
C THR A 247 14.48 -16.90 2.58
N LEU A 248 13.70 -15.84 2.82
CA LEU A 248 13.33 -14.87 1.78
C LEU A 248 14.58 -14.23 1.16
N ILE A 249 15.54 -13.77 1.97
CA ILE A 249 16.78 -13.16 1.46
C ILE A 249 17.58 -14.15 0.61
N LYS A 250 17.68 -15.42 1.03
CA LYS A 250 18.35 -16.47 0.25
C LYS A 250 17.67 -16.69 -1.10
N PHE A 251 16.33 -16.77 -1.11
CA PHE A 251 15.55 -16.86 -2.33
C PHE A 251 15.84 -15.68 -3.27
N LEU A 252 15.71 -14.45 -2.79
CA LEU A 252 15.95 -13.24 -3.58
C LEU A 252 17.38 -13.22 -4.17
N LYS A 253 18.40 -13.57 -3.37
CA LYS A 253 19.79 -13.68 -3.83
C LYS A 253 19.95 -14.74 -4.91
N SER A 254 19.37 -15.93 -4.73
CA SER A 254 19.46 -17.03 -5.71
C SER A 254 18.86 -16.68 -7.06
N LYS A 255 17.83 -15.82 -7.07
CA LYS A 255 17.13 -15.37 -8.27
C LYS A 255 17.63 -14.01 -8.78
N LYS A 256 18.62 -13.42 -8.11
CA LYS A 256 19.13 -12.05 -8.39
C LYS A 256 17.99 -11.00 -8.40
N ILE A 257 17.00 -11.16 -7.53
CA ILE A 257 15.85 -10.25 -7.41
C ILE A 257 16.16 -9.21 -6.34
N THR A 258 16.10 -7.92 -6.69
CA THR A 258 16.12 -6.80 -5.74
C THR A 258 14.71 -6.54 -5.18
N LEU A 259 14.56 -5.76 -4.11
CA LEU A 259 13.22 -5.45 -3.58
C LEU A 259 12.39 -4.63 -4.57
N LYS A 260 13.04 -3.79 -5.40
CA LYS A 260 12.40 -3.04 -6.47
C LYS A 260 11.81 -3.99 -7.51
N VAL A 261 12.60 -4.96 -7.98
CA VAL A 261 12.13 -5.98 -8.93
C VAL A 261 11.07 -6.86 -8.28
N LEU A 262 11.17 -7.16 -6.98
CA LEU A 262 10.13 -7.88 -6.25
C LEU A 262 8.83 -7.09 -6.26
N SER A 263 8.87 -5.79 -5.97
CA SER A 263 7.70 -4.90 -6.01
C SER A 263 7.06 -4.88 -7.40
N GLU A 264 7.86 -4.72 -8.45
CA GLU A 264 7.39 -4.74 -9.85
C GLU A 264 6.74 -6.07 -10.23
N ARG A 265 7.25 -7.19 -9.70
CA ARG A 265 6.64 -8.52 -9.92
C ARG A 265 5.35 -8.71 -9.13
N LEU A 266 5.25 -8.16 -7.92
CA LEU A 266 4.02 -8.20 -7.12
C LEU A 266 2.89 -7.35 -7.71
N ALA A 267 3.26 -6.30 -8.45
CA ALA A 267 2.36 -5.35 -9.11
C ALA A 267 1.80 -5.83 -10.46
N ASP A 268 2.16 -7.03 -10.91
CA ASP A 268 1.85 -7.58 -12.24
C ASP A 268 1.34 -9.02 -12.10
N PHE A 269 0.21 -9.36 -12.74
CA PHE A 269 -0.47 -10.65 -12.57
C PHE A 269 0.42 -11.84 -12.97
N GLU A 270 0.95 -11.83 -14.20
CA GLU A 270 1.76 -12.92 -14.75
C GLU A 270 3.04 -13.09 -13.92
N LYS A 271 3.69 -11.97 -13.60
CA LYS A 271 4.94 -11.99 -12.83
C LYS A 271 4.74 -12.44 -11.38
N ARG A 272 3.57 -12.16 -10.80
CA ARG A 272 3.23 -12.60 -9.44
C ARG A 272 3.01 -14.10 -9.39
N GLU A 273 2.36 -14.67 -10.39
CA GLU A 273 2.21 -16.13 -10.49
C GLU A 273 3.57 -16.83 -10.66
N ASP A 274 4.40 -16.33 -11.59
CA ASP A 274 5.76 -16.82 -11.79
C ASP A 274 6.61 -16.76 -10.51
N LEU A 275 6.46 -15.67 -9.75
CA LEU A 275 7.14 -15.47 -8.48
C LEU A 275 6.69 -16.51 -7.44
N MET A 276 5.39 -16.79 -7.36
CA MET A 276 4.82 -17.79 -6.46
C MET A 276 5.34 -19.20 -6.79
N GLN A 277 5.28 -19.60 -8.07
CA GLN A 277 5.81 -20.89 -8.52
C GLN A 277 7.31 -21.02 -8.24
N SER A 278 8.08 -19.94 -8.53
CA SER A 278 9.52 -19.88 -8.27
C SER A 278 9.87 -20.00 -6.79
N LEU A 279 9.09 -19.35 -5.91
CA LEU A 279 9.27 -19.42 -4.46
C LEU A 279 8.99 -20.83 -3.96
N TYR A 280 7.89 -21.44 -4.39
CA TYR A 280 7.51 -22.77 -3.97
C TYR A 280 8.56 -23.81 -4.38
N GLY A 281 9.01 -23.77 -5.64
CA GLY A 281 10.09 -24.65 -6.12
C GLY A 281 11.47 -24.39 -5.48
N PHE A 282 11.70 -23.22 -4.87
CA PHE A 282 12.90 -22.97 -4.06
C PHE A 282 12.81 -23.61 -2.68
N LEU A 283 11.63 -23.64 -2.06
CA LEU A 283 11.43 -24.18 -0.71
C LEU A 283 11.37 -25.71 -0.64
N GLN A 284 11.15 -26.37 -1.78
CA GLN A 284 11.14 -27.83 -1.90
C GLN A 284 12.52 -28.45 -2.15
N LYS A 285 13.57 -27.62 -2.31
CA LYS A 285 14.95 -28.05 -2.53
C LYS A 285 15.74 -27.99 -1.22
#